data_AF-A0A9D7PB75-F1
#
_entry.id   AF-A0A9D7PB75-F1
#
_cell.length_a   1.000
_cell.length_b   1.000
_cell.length_c   1.000
_cell.angle_alpha   90.00
_cell.angle_beta   90.00
_cell.angle_gamma   90.00
#
_symmetry.space_group_name_H-M   'P 1'
#
loop_
_entity.id
_entity.type
_entity.pdbx_description
1 polymer ?
#
loop_
_entity_poly.entity_id
_entity_poly.type
_entity_poly.pdbx_seq_one_letter_code
_entity_poly.pdbx_strand_id
1 'polypeptide(L)'
;MSEPTEPLVPLQSRPKIEGTKIMFVSSPGGHLAQLLPLRDWWQNVDRIWVTFQLPEVEAALANERVEWCYWPTTRNIPNAIRNLFLAWRLVRRERPDILVSGGAGVSVPFFFVARLLGIRTVYIECFDRITMPTMSGRICYLVSDLFCVQWDEQRVYYPESANIGAIL
;
A
#
# COMPACT_ATOMS: atom_id res chain seq x y z
N MET A 1 -37.99 0.70 4.13
CA MET A 1 -37.18 -0.38 4.72
C MET A 1 -35.80 0.20 4.92
N SER A 2 -35.48 0.58 6.15
CA SER A 2 -34.16 1.11 6.52
C SER A 2 -33.21 -0.06 6.71
N GLU A 3 -32.11 -0.09 5.95
CA GLU A 3 -31.01 -1.03 6.19
C GLU A 3 -30.46 -0.82 7.61
N PRO A 4 -30.18 -1.89 8.37
CA PRO A 4 -29.52 -1.76 9.65
C PRO A 4 -28.07 -1.36 9.40
N THR A 5 -27.73 -0.11 9.72
CA THR A 5 -26.35 0.36 9.79
C THR A 5 -25.65 -0.41 10.90
N GLU A 6 -24.74 -1.31 10.56
CA GLU A 6 -23.84 -1.92 11.55
C GLU A 6 -23.12 -0.80 12.31
N PRO A 7 -23.02 -0.90 13.65
CA PRO A 7 -22.36 0.13 14.43
C PRO A 7 -20.87 0.17 14.06
N LEU A 8 -20.44 1.31 13.53
CA LEU A 8 -19.03 1.65 13.34
C LEU A 8 -18.27 1.36 14.64
N VAL A 9 -17.28 0.47 14.56
CA VAL A 9 -16.39 0.13 15.68
C VAL A 9 -15.82 1.43 16.27
N PRO A 10 -15.96 1.69 17.58
CA PRO A 10 -15.45 2.92 18.21
C PRO A 10 -13.95 3.11 17.94
N LEU A 11 -13.52 4.33 17.57
CA LEU A 11 -12.12 4.66 17.28
C LEU A 11 -11.11 4.25 18.38
N GLN A 12 -11.57 4.05 19.60
CA GLN A 12 -10.77 3.79 20.79
C GLN A 12 -10.24 2.35 20.92
N SER A 13 -10.70 1.41 20.07
CA SER A 13 -10.27 0.00 20.14
C SER A 13 -9.22 -0.39 19.09
N ARG A 14 -8.66 0.58 18.34
CA ARG A 14 -7.63 0.27 17.34
C ARG A 14 -6.32 -0.06 18.04
N PRO A 15 -5.66 -1.18 17.70
CA PRO A 15 -4.35 -1.50 18.26
C PRO A 15 -3.38 -0.35 17.92
N LYS A 16 -2.78 0.24 18.95
CA LYS A 16 -1.75 1.26 18.79
C LYS A 16 -0.50 0.59 18.22
N ILE A 17 -0.08 1.00 17.03
CA ILE A 17 1.16 0.56 16.38
C ILE A 17 2.38 1.36 16.89
N GLU A 18 2.38 1.76 18.17
CA GLU A 18 3.46 2.56 18.76
C GLU A 18 4.81 1.85 18.61
N GLY A 19 5.84 2.58 18.16
CA GLY A 19 7.18 2.05 17.89
C GLY A 19 7.34 1.27 16.58
N THR A 20 6.26 1.09 15.80
CA THR A 20 6.33 0.48 14.46
C THR A 20 6.86 1.47 13.43
N LYS A 21 7.71 1.02 12.50
CA LYS A 21 8.12 1.78 11.33
C LYS A 21 7.42 1.30 10.07
N ILE A 22 6.79 2.21 9.34
CA ILE A 22 6.03 1.90 8.12
C ILE A 22 6.76 2.38 6.87
N MET A 23 6.83 1.54 5.85
CA MET A 23 7.16 1.96 4.48
C MET A 23 5.91 1.92 3.61
N PHE A 24 5.44 3.09 3.18
CA PHE A 24 4.38 3.19 2.19
C PHE A 24 4.97 3.14 0.78
N VAL A 25 4.41 2.30 -0.08
CA VAL A 25 4.79 2.21 -1.49
C VAL A 25 3.55 2.41 -2.34
N SER A 26 3.50 3.51 -3.09
CA SER A 26 2.33 3.87 -3.88
C SER A 26 2.73 4.61 -5.15
N SER A 27 1.89 4.55 -6.17
CA SER A 27 1.93 5.51 -7.27
C SER A 27 1.11 6.76 -6.89
N PRO A 28 1.31 7.88 -7.61
CA PRO A 28 0.50 9.10 -7.48
C PRO A 28 -0.99 8.85 -7.77
N GLY A 29 -1.81 9.89 -7.56
CA GLY A 29 -3.24 9.86 -7.86
C GLY A 29 -4.03 8.98 -6.88
N GLY A 30 -4.99 8.20 -7.41
CA GLY A 30 -5.96 7.45 -6.61
C GLY A 30 -5.35 6.49 -5.58
N HIS A 31 -4.21 5.87 -5.88
CA HIS A 31 -3.53 4.96 -4.94
C HIS A 31 -2.97 5.71 -3.73
N LEU A 32 -2.32 6.87 -3.95
CA LEU A 32 -1.85 7.72 -2.86
C LEU A 32 -3.03 8.31 -2.09
N ALA A 33 -4.07 8.76 -2.80
CA ALA A 33 -5.26 9.33 -2.22
C ALA A 33 -6.03 8.34 -1.31
N GLN A 34 -5.88 7.02 -1.48
CA GLN A 34 -6.44 6.02 -0.57
C GLN A 34 -5.65 5.87 0.73
N LEU A 35 -4.35 6.15 0.71
CA LEU A 35 -3.50 6.00 1.90
C LEU A 35 -3.53 7.24 2.80
N LEU A 36 -3.74 8.42 2.22
CA LEU A 36 -3.76 9.69 2.96
C LEU A 36 -4.90 9.78 4.00
N PRO A 37 -6.15 9.36 3.73
CA PRO A 37 -7.24 9.34 4.71
C PRO A 37 -6.95 8.46 5.94
N LEU A 38 -6.05 7.48 5.81
CA LEU A 38 -5.59 6.66 6.94
C LEU A 38 -4.67 7.42 7.90
N ARG A 39 -4.53 8.74 7.78
CA ARG A 39 -3.64 9.58 8.59
C ARG A 39 -3.75 9.34 10.08
N ASP A 40 -4.95 9.21 10.61
CA ASP A 40 -5.15 8.96 12.05
C ASP A 40 -4.50 7.67 12.54
N TRP A 41 -4.33 6.69 11.65
CA TRP A 41 -3.65 5.44 11.93
C TRP A 41 -2.12 5.56 11.88
N TRP A 42 -1.56 6.29 10.91
CA TRP A 42 -0.11 6.32 10.67
C TRP A 42 0.63 7.60 11.11
N GLN A 43 -0.07 8.67 11.49
CA GLN A 43 0.58 9.97 11.76
C GLN A 43 1.53 9.99 12.96
N ASN A 44 1.36 9.07 13.91
CA ASN A 44 2.15 9.01 15.14
C ASN A 44 3.27 7.94 15.10
N VAL A 45 3.55 7.37 13.92
CA VAL A 45 4.61 6.36 13.74
C VAL A 45 5.69 6.81 12.75
N ASP A 46 6.92 6.30 12.91
CA ASP A 46 7.98 6.56 11.91
C ASP A 46 7.57 5.97 10.58
N ARG A 47 7.74 6.76 9.52
CA ARG A 47 7.28 6.38 8.18
C ARG A 47 8.15 6.98 7.10
N ILE A 48 8.15 6.26 5.99
CA ILE A 48 8.76 6.70 4.74
C ILE A 48 7.83 6.34 3.59
N TRP A 49 7.71 7.27 2.64
CA TRP A 49 6.94 7.10 1.43
C TRP A 49 7.86 6.82 0.25
N VAL A 50 7.46 5.86 -0.58
CA VAL A 50 8.11 5.57 -1.85
C VAL A 50 7.09 5.76 -2.97
N THR A 51 7.31 6.77 -3.80
CA THR A 51 6.37 7.20 -4.85
C THR A 51 7.07 7.93 -5.98
N PHE A 52 6.35 8.36 -7.01
CA PHE A 52 6.91 9.10 -8.15
C PHE A 52 7.05 10.59 -7.81
N GLN A 53 8.12 11.20 -8.30
CA GLN A 53 8.36 12.62 -8.12
C GLN A 53 7.50 13.42 -9.12
N LEU A 54 6.40 13.98 -8.61
CA LEU A 54 5.48 14.85 -9.35
C LEU A 54 5.06 16.02 -8.43
N PRO A 55 4.79 17.23 -8.97
CA PRO A 55 4.47 18.41 -8.16
C PRO A 55 3.30 18.21 -7.18
N GLU A 56 2.26 17.50 -7.60
CA GLU A 56 1.09 17.20 -6.77
C GLU A 56 1.40 16.26 -5.59
N VAL A 57 2.38 15.36 -5.77
CA VAL A 57 2.83 14.44 -4.72
C VAL A 57 3.73 15.16 -3.74
N GLU A 58 4.63 16.02 -4.23
CA GLU A 58 5.46 16.88 -3.38
C GLU A 58 4.59 17.79 -2.52
N ALA A 59 3.52 18.36 -3.08
CA ALA A 59 2.55 19.15 -2.32
C ALA A 59 1.80 18.30 -1.28
N ALA A 60 1.33 17.10 -1.65
CA ALA A 60 0.58 16.21 -0.75
C ALA A 60 1.43 15.65 0.41
N LEU A 61 2.74 15.47 0.19
CA LEU A 61 3.69 14.85 1.13
C LEU A 61 4.76 15.83 1.63
N ALA A 62 4.51 17.14 1.61
CA ALA A 62 5.51 18.17 1.89
C ALA A 62 6.21 18.06 3.26
N ASN A 63 5.55 17.45 4.25
CA ASN A 63 6.08 17.27 5.61
C ASN A 63 6.48 15.82 5.91
N GLU A 64 6.64 15.00 4.88
CA GLU A 64 6.88 13.56 5.01
C GLU A 64 8.26 13.18 4.45
N ARG A 65 8.81 12.05 4.93
CA ARG A 65 10.04 11.49 4.35
C ARG A 65 9.70 10.75 3.07
N VAL A 66 10.25 11.18 1.93
CA VAL A 66 9.94 10.58 0.63
C VAL A 66 11.21 10.13 -0.08
N GLU A 67 11.16 8.93 -0.67
CA GLU A 67 12.15 8.43 -1.64
C GLU A 67 11.47 8.23 -3.00
N TRP A 68 12.12 8.70 -4.05
CA TRP A 68 11.52 8.72 -5.38
C TRP A 68 11.86 7.45 -6.16
N CYS A 69 10.83 6.81 -6.72
CA CYS A 69 10.98 5.63 -7.56
C CYS A 69 10.85 5.94 -9.06
N TYR A 70 11.31 5.00 -9.88
CA TYR A 70 11.40 5.17 -11.32
C TYR A 70 10.06 4.87 -11.99
N TRP A 71 9.63 5.75 -12.90
CA TRP A 71 8.40 5.64 -13.68
C TRP A 71 8.70 5.87 -15.18
N PRO A 72 7.85 5.38 -16.11
CA PRO A 72 6.64 4.58 -15.91
C PRO A 72 6.96 3.14 -15.47
N THR A 73 6.04 2.49 -14.77
CA THR A 73 6.19 1.11 -14.29
C THR A 73 5.40 0.10 -15.11
N THR A 74 4.30 0.52 -15.75
CA THR A 74 3.50 -0.35 -16.62
C THR A 74 4.29 -0.77 -17.86
N ARG A 75 4.44 -2.08 -18.06
CA ARG A 75 5.14 -2.69 -19.21
C ARG A 75 6.56 -2.14 -19.43
N ASN A 76 7.23 -1.69 -18.37
CA ASN A 76 8.57 -1.12 -18.44
C ASN A 76 9.56 -1.95 -17.60
N ILE A 77 10.20 -2.94 -18.23
CA ILE A 77 11.17 -3.84 -17.60
C ILE A 77 12.39 -3.08 -17.04
N PRO A 78 13.00 -2.11 -17.77
CA PRO A 78 14.13 -1.36 -17.24
C PRO A 78 13.82 -0.67 -15.91
N ASN A 79 12.67 0.00 -15.81
CA ASN A 79 12.26 0.64 -14.56
C ASN A 79 11.86 -0.36 -13.48
N ALA A 80 11.29 -1.52 -13.83
CA ALA A 80 11.06 -2.60 -12.88
C ALA A 80 12.37 -3.07 -12.23
N ILE A 81 13.44 -3.24 -13.02
CA ILE A 81 14.78 -3.62 -12.53
C ILE A 81 15.37 -2.50 -11.66
N ARG A 82 15.29 -1.24 -12.10
CA ARG A 82 15.78 -0.09 -11.30
C ARG A 82 15.04 0.00 -9.96
N ASN A 83 13.72 -0.22 -9.97
CA ASN A 83 12.91 -0.24 -8.76
C ASN A 83 13.19 -1.45 -7.88
N LEU A 84 13.61 -2.59 -8.43
CA LEU A 84 14.08 -3.73 -7.63
C LEU A 84 15.37 -3.40 -6.87
N PHE A 85 16.35 -2.77 -7.52
CA PHE A 85 17.56 -2.31 -6.83
C PHE A 85 17.27 -1.22 -5.79
N LEU A 86 16.37 -0.29 -6.13
CA LEU A 86 15.90 0.72 -5.19
C LEU A 86 15.22 0.08 -3.98
N ALA A 87 14.30 -0.86 -4.20
CA ALA A 87 13.63 -1.62 -3.15
C ALA A 87 14.64 -2.33 -2.24
N TRP A 88 15.60 -3.05 -2.83
CA TRP A 88 16.65 -3.73 -2.07
C TRP A 88 17.41 -2.77 -1.16
N ARG A 89 17.86 -1.63 -1.71
CA ARG A 89 18.59 -0.60 -0.96
C ARG A 89 17.73 -0.02 0.16
N LEU A 90 16.50 0.40 -0.14
CA LEU A 90 15.62 1.11 0.78
C LEU A 90 15.11 0.21 1.90
N VAL A 91 14.58 -0.97 1.58
CA VAL A 91 14.04 -1.89 2.59
C VAL A 91 15.15 -2.31 3.55
N ARG A 92 16.37 -2.56 3.05
CA ARG A 92 17.52 -2.96 3.88
C ARG A 92 18.08 -1.83 4.73
N ARG A 93 18.05 -0.58 4.23
CA ARG A 93 18.51 0.63 4.93
C ARG A 93 17.50 1.06 5.99
N GLU A 94 16.23 1.14 5.63
CA GLU A 94 15.16 1.65 6.50
C GLU A 94 14.68 0.61 7.49
N ARG A 95 14.74 -0.68 7.13
CA ARG A 95 14.23 -1.81 7.92
C ARG A 95 12.83 -1.53 8.50
N PRO A 96 11.83 -1.24 7.65
CA PRO A 96 10.48 -1.05 8.13
C PRO A 96 9.98 -2.35 8.77
N ASP A 97 9.13 -2.24 9.79
CA ASP A 97 8.44 -3.41 10.35
C ASP A 97 7.31 -3.86 9.42
N ILE A 98 6.67 -2.89 8.76
CA ILE A 98 5.54 -3.09 7.86
C ILE A 98 5.74 -2.33 6.55
N LEU A 99 5.50 -3.00 5.43
CA LEU A 99 5.40 -2.39 4.11
C LEU A 99 3.95 -2.39 3.65
N VAL A 100 3.40 -1.22 3.35
CA VAL A 100 1.99 -1.02 2.97
C VAL A 100 1.90 -0.46 1.56
N SER A 101 0.96 -0.95 0.75
CA SER A 101 0.66 -0.37 -0.57
C SER A 101 -0.82 -0.29 -0.88
N GLY A 102 -1.23 0.80 -1.55
CA GLY A 102 -2.58 1.02 -2.07
C GLY A 102 -2.79 0.58 -3.52
N GLY A 103 -2.13 -0.49 -3.99
CA GLY A 103 -2.47 -1.06 -5.31
C GLY A 103 -1.54 -0.70 -6.48
N ALA A 104 -0.34 -0.17 -6.22
CA ALA A 104 0.52 0.34 -7.30
C ALA A 104 1.39 -0.73 -7.99
N GLY A 105 1.67 -0.52 -9.29
CA GLY A 105 2.58 -1.39 -10.05
C GLY A 105 4.02 -1.37 -9.53
N VAL A 106 4.47 -0.24 -8.96
CA VAL A 106 5.80 -0.11 -8.36
C VAL A 106 5.98 -0.95 -7.09
N SER A 107 4.87 -1.40 -6.49
CA SER A 107 4.91 -2.18 -5.25
C SER A 107 5.43 -3.59 -5.45
N VAL A 108 5.30 -4.15 -6.64
CA VAL A 108 5.73 -5.53 -6.94
C VAL A 108 7.19 -5.79 -6.52
N PRO A 109 8.22 -5.05 -7.00
CA PRO A 109 9.60 -5.27 -6.55
C PRO A 109 9.79 -5.06 -5.03
N PHE A 110 9.07 -4.12 -4.42
CA PHE A 110 9.15 -3.87 -2.98
C PHE A 110 8.61 -5.02 -2.15
N PHE A 111 7.49 -5.62 -2.55
CA PHE A 111 6.89 -6.75 -1.84
C PHE A 111 7.77 -8.00 -1.92
N PHE A 112 8.40 -8.27 -3.06
CA PHE A 112 9.36 -9.39 -3.17
C PHE A 112 10.56 -9.20 -2.25
N VAL A 113 11.13 -7.99 -2.21
CA VAL A 113 12.26 -7.67 -1.32
C VAL A 113 11.84 -7.74 0.15
N ALA A 114 10.69 -7.19 0.50
CA ALA A 114 10.14 -7.23 1.85
C ALA A 114 9.98 -8.68 2.33
N ARG A 115 9.36 -9.54 1.52
CA ARG A 115 9.20 -10.97 1.82
C ARG A 115 10.54 -11.67 2.02
N LEU A 116 11.53 -11.40 1.16
CA LEU A 116 12.86 -11.99 1.26
C LEU A 116 13.60 -11.57 2.54
N LEU A 117 13.33 -10.35 3.03
CA LEU A 117 13.94 -9.81 4.24
C LEU A 117 13.09 -10.02 5.51
N GLY A 118 11.97 -10.76 5.42
CA GLY A 118 11.09 -11.05 6.56
C GLY A 118 10.27 -9.86 7.06
N ILE A 119 10.07 -8.84 6.21
CA ILE A 119 9.26 -7.66 6.53
C ILE A 119 7.78 -7.99 6.34
N ARG A 120 6.91 -7.55 7.26
CA ARG A 120 5.46 -7.76 7.12
C ARG A 120 4.90 -6.91 6.00
N THR A 121 4.00 -7.48 5.20
CA THR A 121 3.48 -6.85 3.99
C THR A 121 1.96 -6.76 4.00
N VAL A 122 1.44 -5.57 3.71
CA VAL A 122 0.00 -5.28 3.60
C VAL A 122 -0.28 -4.68 2.24
N TYR A 123 -1.04 -5.38 1.40
CA TYR A 123 -1.48 -4.87 0.11
C TYR A 123 -2.96 -4.52 0.18
N ILE A 124 -3.32 -3.30 -0.24
CA ILE A 124 -4.69 -2.84 -0.38
C ILE A 124 -4.97 -2.76 -1.87
N GLU A 125 -5.92 -3.55 -2.35
CA GLU A 125 -6.34 -3.54 -3.75
C GLU A 125 -7.10 -2.24 -4.09
N CYS A 126 -7.00 -1.85 -5.36
CA CYS A 126 -7.57 -0.61 -5.86
C CYS A 126 -9.08 -0.54 -5.68
N PHE A 127 -9.54 0.61 -5.21
CA PHE A 127 -10.96 0.93 -5.06
C PHE A 127 -11.75 0.85 -6.39
N ASP A 128 -11.19 1.30 -7.50
CA ASP A 128 -11.88 1.42 -8.79
C ASP A 128 -11.93 0.10 -9.61
N ARG A 129 -11.32 -0.96 -9.10
CA ARG A 129 -11.18 -2.26 -9.79
C ARG A 129 -11.99 -3.35 -9.10
N ILE A 130 -13.31 -3.19 -9.15
CA ILE A 130 -14.28 -4.06 -8.46
C ILE A 130 -14.34 -5.44 -9.14
N THR A 131 -14.55 -5.47 -10.45
CA THR A 131 -14.86 -6.68 -11.22
C THR A 131 -13.67 -7.25 -12.00
N MET A 132 -12.47 -6.67 -11.84
CA MET A 132 -11.28 -7.17 -12.52
C MET A 132 -10.05 -6.96 -11.64
N PRO A 133 -9.26 -8.02 -11.37
CA PRO A 133 -8.06 -7.90 -10.54
C PRO A 133 -6.96 -7.12 -11.28
N THR A 134 -6.18 -6.33 -10.53
CA THR A 134 -5.00 -5.67 -11.11
C THR A 134 -3.86 -6.65 -11.32
N MET A 135 -2.99 -6.40 -12.30
CA MET A 135 -1.81 -7.24 -12.51
C MET A 135 -0.87 -7.21 -11.28
N SER A 136 -0.71 -6.05 -10.66
CA SER A 136 0.03 -5.90 -9.41
C SER A 136 -0.65 -6.62 -8.26
N GLY A 137 -1.97 -6.53 -8.12
CA GLY A 137 -2.73 -7.24 -7.11
C GLY A 137 -2.57 -8.75 -7.22
N ARG A 138 -2.72 -9.32 -8.43
CA ARG A 138 -2.48 -10.75 -8.68
C ARG A 138 -1.08 -11.22 -8.26
N ILE A 139 -0.06 -10.41 -8.52
CA ILE A 139 1.32 -10.76 -8.16
C ILE A 139 1.53 -10.59 -6.65
N CYS A 140 1.14 -9.45 -6.09
CA CYS A 140 1.32 -9.13 -4.68
C CYS A 140 0.50 -10.05 -3.77
N TYR A 141 -0.65 -10.55 -4.22
CA TYR A 141 -1.47 -11.52 -3.48
C TYR A 141 -0.68 -12.76 -3.07
N LEU A 142 0.25 -13.22 -3.92
CA LEU A 142 1.08 -14.41 -3.64
C LEU A 142 2.17 -14.18 -2.59
N VAL A 143 2.50 -12.91 -2.31
CA VAL A 143 3.65 -12.54 -1.49
C VAL A 143 3.29 -11.68 -0.28
N SER A 144 2.04 -11.25 -0.15
CA SER A 144 1.55 -10.43 0.96
C SER A 144 1.25 -11.28 2.19
N ASP A 145 1.54 -10.76 3.38
CA ASP A 145 1.06 -11.35 4.65
C ASP A 145 -0.43 -11.07 4.85
N LEU A 146 -0.86 -9.85 4.52
CA LEU A 146 -2.25 -9.43 4.54
C LEU A 146 -2.60 -8.79 3.21
N PHE A 147 -3.65 -9.30 2.57
CA PHE A 147 -4.22 -8.71 1.37
C PHE A 147 -5.62 -8.19 1.69
N CYS A 148 -5.82 -6.90 1.46
CA CYS A 148 -7.06 -6.20 1.75
C CYS A 148 -7.77 -5.85 0.45
N VAL A 149 -9.07 -6.08 0.43
CA VAL A 149 -9.98 -5.64 -0.63
C VAL A 149 -10.97 -4.63 -0.05
N GLN A 150 -11.60 -3.84 -0.93
CA GLN A 150 -12.56 -2.80 -0.54
C GLN A 150 -13.99 -3.17 -0.91
N TRP A 151 -14.17 -4.23 -1.69
CA TRP A 151 -15.45 -4.74 -2.18
C TRP A 151 -15.49 -6.27 -2.04
N ASP A 152 -16.65 -6.84 -1.71
CA ASP A 152 -16.79 -8.29 -1.60
C ASP A 152 -16.64 -8.99 -2.95
N GLU A 153 -16.99 -8.32 -4.05
CA GLU A 153 -16.81 -8.80 -5.42
C GLU A 153 -15.35 -9.10 -5.75
N GLN A 154 -14.41 -8.35 -5.16
CA GLN A 154 -12.98 -8.57 -5.35
C GLN A 154 -12.51 -9.90 -4.73
N ARG A 155 -13.21 -10.42 -3.72
CA ARG A 155 -12.88 -11.68 -3.05
C ARG A 155 -13.02 -12.89 -3.97
N VAL A 156 -13.79 -12.77 -5.06
CA VAL A 156 -13.84 -13.81 -6.10
C VAL A 156 -12.45 -14.05 -6.70
N TYR A 157 -11.63 -13.00 -6.81
CA TYR A 157 -10.25 -13.09 -7.30
C TYR A 157 -9.23 -13.30 -6.18
N TYR A 158 -9.57 -12.89 -4.96
CA TYR A 158 -8.70 -12.93 -3.78
C TYR A 158 -9.43 -13.59 -2.58
N PRO A 159 -9.64 -14.92 -2.57
CA PRO A 159 -10.51 -15.56 -1.57
C PRO A 159 -10.08 -15.36 -0.12
N GLU A 160 -8.77 -15.33 0.14
CA GLU A 160 -8.16 -15.17 1.47
C GLU A 160 -7.98 -13.70 1.86
N SER A 161 -8.50 -12.77 1.06
CA SER A 161 -8.40 -11.33 1.38
C SER A 161 -9.35 -10.91 2.50
N ALA A 162 -8.92 -9.93 3.27
CA ALA A 162 -9.76 -9.23 4.24
C ALA A 162 -10.50 -8.08 3.54
N ASN A 163 -11.82 -8.06 3.61
CA ASN A 163 -12.57 -6.88 3.19
C ASN A 163 -12.51 -5.83 4.30
N ILE A 164 -11.92 -4.67 3.99
CA ILE A 164 -11.76 -3.54 4.92
C ILE A 164 -12.73 -2.39 4.62
N GLY A 165 -13.62 -2.57 3.65
CA GLY A 165 -14.51 -1.53 3.14
C GLY A 165 -13.79 -0.46 2.34
N ALA A 166 -14.57 0.53 1.90
CA ALA A 166 -14.08 1.67 1.13
C ALA A 166 -13.21 2.60 2.01
N ILE A 167 -11.98 2.86 1.55
CA ILE A 167 -11.11 3.91 2.10
C ILE A 167 -11.13 5.08 1.12
N LEU A 168 -11.84 6.15 1.47
CA LEU A 168 -12.00 7.38 0.69
C LEU A 168 -11.57 8.60 1.50
#